data_AF-A0AAV2RMM9-F1
#
_entry.id   AF-A0AAV2RMM9-F1
#
_cell.length_a   1.000
_cell.length_b   1.000
_cell.length_c   1.000
_cell.angle_alpha   90.00
_cell.angle_beta   90.00
_cell.angle_gamma   90.00
#
_symmetry.space_group_name_H-M   'P 1'
#
loop_
_entity.id
_entity.type
_entity.pdbx_description
1 polymer ?
#
loop_
_entity_poly.entity_id
_entity_poly.type
_entity_poly.pdbx_seq_one_letter_code
_entity_poly.pdbx_strand_id
1 'polypeptide(L)'
;MYKSKFCGGEIFTCSKSNNKAYDFWIPILISSGRLEINTALSRAMKNVKTGLTVKRNSIIQDSYSSYTQEIRDKYTGLFVTFKDFINHIFWAYDHRIGDHHWTPATVLCDACRIPYSYVLHMENFDQEIPYLLDILGFENLPNFGHANPSSKNGTSDYITYFNDLPTSMLKRLIKLYQTDFQLLGYSL
;
A
#
# COMPACT_ATOMS: atom_id res chain seq x y z
N MET A 1 -14.79 2.33 -21.53
CA MET A 1 -15.87 1.94 -20.61
C MET A 1 -15.54 2.20 -19.12
N TYR A 2 -14.27 2.34 -18.72
CA TYR A 2 -13.86 2.58 -17.32
C TYR A 2 -13.90 4.05 -16.84
N LYS A 3 -13.81 5.02 -17.75
CA LYS A 3 -13.54 6.43 -17.43
C LYS A 3 -14.72 7.18 -16.76
N SER A 4 -15.97 6.76 -17.01
CA SER A 4 -17.16 7.52 -16.60
C SER A 4 -17.68 7.21 -15.19
N LYS A 5 -17.14 6.18 -14.50
CA LYS A 5 -17.66 5.74 -13.19
C LYS A 5 -16.86 6.21 -11.96
N PHE A 6 -15.59 6.61 -12.09
CA PHE A 6 -14.67 6.61 -10.94
C PHE A 6 -13.84 7.89 -10.72
N CYS A 7 -13.98 8.92 -11.56
CA CYS A 7 -12.97 9.98 -11.68
C CYS A 7 -13.47 11.37 -11.26
N GLY A 8 -13.82 11.52 -9.97
CA GLY A 8 -14.27 12.78 -9.36
C GLY A 8 -13.38 13.33 -8.24
N GLY A 9 -12.15 12.84 -8.05
CA GLY A 9 -11.26 13.19 -6.93
C GLY A 9 -9.95 13.88 -7.36
N GLU A 10 -9.25 14.47 -6.38
CA GLU A 10 -7.99 15.21 -6.55
C GLU A 10 -6.89 14.39 -7.26
N ILE A 11 -6.06 15.10 -8.03
CA ILE A 11 -5.02 14.54 -8.91
C ILE A 11 -3.73 14.25 -8.11
N PHE A 12 -3.12 13.09 -8.33
CA PHE A 12 -1.86 12.67 -7.68
C PHE A 12 -0.82 12.20 -8.69
N THR A 13 0.45 12.50 -8.44
CA THR A 13 1.58 12.15 -9.32
C THR A 13 2.28 10.87 -8.84
N CYS A 14 2.38 9.84 -9.70
CA CYS A 14 3.19 8.65 -9.40
C CYS A 14 4.67 9.06 -9.27
N SER A 15 5.30 8.80 -8.12
CA SER A 15 6.76 8.92 -7.95
C SER A 15 7.34 7.56 -7.58
N LYS A 16 8.38 7.10 -8.29
CA LYS A 16 9.15 5.91 -7.91
C LYS A 16 10.11 6.26 -6.77
N SER A 17 10.18 5.42 -5.73
CA SER A 17 11.23 5.52 -4.71
C SER A 17 11.84 4.17 -4.33
N ASN A 18 13.15 4.17 -4.15
CA ASN A 18 13.89 3.07 -3.52
C ASN A 18 13.72 3.18 -1.99
N ASN A 19 12.97 2.27 -1.37
CA ASN A 19 12.82 2.21 0.09
C ASN A 19 14.02 1.50 0.73
N LYS A 20 14.41 1.95 1.92
CA LYS A 20 15.21 1.15 2.85
C LYS A 20 14.23 0.54 3.87
N ALA A 21 14.44 -0.70 4.30
CA ALA A 21 13.55 -1.44 5.22
C ALA A 21 13.27 -0.73 6.58
N TYR A 22 13.97 0.35 6.89
CA TYR A 22 13.86 1.14 8.12
C TYR A 22 12.61 2.05 8.17
N ASP A 23 11.90 2.20 7.05
CA ASP A 23 10.82 3.19 6.89
C ASP A 23 9.48 2.79 7.52
N PHE A 24 9.35 1.56 8.05
CA PHE A 24 8.05 1.02 8.51
C PHE A 24 7.87 0.98 10.03
N TRP A 25 8.94 0.98 10.82
CA TRP A 25 8.85 0.64 12.25
C TRP A 25 8.29 1.79 13.09
N ILE A 26 8.77 3.01 12.90
CA ILE A 26 8.31 4.18 13.66
C ILE A 26 6.82 4.47 13.44
N PRO A 27 6.28 4.46 12.21
CA PRO A 27 4.85 4.61 11.98
C PRO A 27 3.99 3.54 12.67
N ILE A 28 4.45 2.28 12.71
CA ILE A 28 3.77 1.17 13.40
C ILE A 28 3.76 1.40 14.91
N LEU A 29 4.88 1.84 15.49
CA LEU A 29 4.97 2.18 16.91
C LEU A 29 4.00 3.32 17.30
N ILE A 30 3.89 4.34 16.46
CA ILE A 30 2.99 5.48 16.71
C ILE A 30 1.53 5.05 16.61
N SER A 31 1.15 4.42 15.50
CA SER A 31 -0.24 3.99 15.26
C SER A 31 -0.74 2.95 16.27
N SER A 32 0.16 2.18 16.87
CA SER A 32 -0.16 1.24 17.94
C SER A 32 -0.09 1.83 19.36
N GLY A 33 0.23 3.13 19.49
CA GLY A 33 0.32 3.82 20.78
C GLY A 33 1.57 3.47 21.60
N ARG A 34 2.54 2.75 21.02
CA ARG A 34 3.80 2.37 21.67
C ARG A 34 4.83 3.51 21.68
N LEU A 35 4.69 4.48 20.78
CA LEU A 35 5.55 5.66 20.65
C LEU A 35 4.70 6.91 20.48
N GLU A 36 4.94 7.93 21.28
CA GLU A 36 4.20 9.19 21.18
C GLU A 36 4.66 10.02 19.99
N ILE A 37 3.72 10.81 19.44
CA ILE A 37 4.02 11.82 18.40
C ILE A 37 4.77 12.97 19.05
N ASN A 38 6.02 13.19 18.63
CA ASN A 38 6.81 14.31 19.14
C ASN A 38 6.39 15.66 18.52
N THR A 39 6.86 16.76 19.08
CA THR A 39 6.55 18.12 18.61
C THR A 39 7.03 18.38 17.18
N ALA A 40 8.14 17.76 16.76
CA ALA A 40 8.68 17.90 15.41
C ALA A 40 7.72 17.31 14.36
N LEU A 41 7.27 16.07 14.59
CA LEU A 41 6.32 15.37 13.74
C LEU A 41 4.95 16.08 13.75
N SER A 42 4.45 16.47 14.93
CA SER A 42 3.20 17.23 15.03
C SER A 42 3.24 18.52 14.21
N ARG A 43 4.36 19.25 14.24
CA ARG A 43 4.55 20.47 13.43
C ARG A 43 4.62 20.15 11.94
N ALA A 44 5.35 19.10 11.56
CA ALA A 44 5.51 18.73 10.17
C ALA A 44 4.19 18.25 9.55
N MET A 45 3.39 17.46 10.27
CA MET A 45 2.07 16.99 9.84
C MET A 45 1.09 18.14 9.58
N LYS A 46 1.12 19.21 10.39
CA LYS A 46 0.29 20.42 10.16
C LYS A 46 0.63 21.14 8.85
N ASN A 47 1.84 20.96 8.34
CA ASN A 47 2.31 21.60 7.11
C ASN A 47 2.11 20.74 5.86
N VAL A 48 1.61 19.51 6.01
CA VAL A 48 1.22 18.65 4.88
C VAL A 48 -0.07 19.21 4.27
N LYS A 49 0.06 20.22 3.38
CA LYS A 49 -1.06 20.86 2.70
C LYS A 49 -1.42 20.13 1.40
N THR A 50 -2.72 19.79 1.31
CA THR A 50 -3.52 19.33 0.15
C THR A 50 -2.93 18.21 -0.70
N GLY A 51 -3.56 17.04 -0.56
CA GLY A 51 -3.21 15.82 -1.24
C GLY A 51 -2.40 14.85 -0.38
N LEU A 52 -2.58 13.52 -0.58
CA LEU A 52 -1.62 12.56 -0.05
C LEU A 52 -0.27 12.94 -0.62
N THR A 53 0.61 13.46 0.24
CA THR A 53 1.96 13.73 -0.17
C THR A 53 2.62 12.35 -0.22
N VAL A 54 2.60 11.72 -1.40
CA VAL A 54 3.44 10.55 -1.71
C VAL A 54 4.89 11.03 -1.84
N LYS A 55 5.37 11.69 -0.79
CA LYS A 55 6.79 11.81 -0.52
C LYS A 55 7.08 10.74 0.51
N ARG A 56 8.20 10.07 0.30
CA ARG A 56 8.84 9.07 1.17
C ARG A 56 8.58 9.42 2.64
N ASN A 57 8.55 8.44 3.52
CA ASN A 57 8.47 8.58 4.99
C ASN A 57 9.54 9.51 5.64
N SER A 58 10.18 10.40 4.90
CA SER A 58 11.14 11.42 5.31
C SER A 58 10.60 12.28 6.45
N ILE A 59 9.34 12.71 6.47
CA ILE A 59 8.85 13.56 7.58
C ILE A 59 8.92 12.82 8.93
N ILE A 60 8.53 11.55 8.96
CA ILE A 60 8.59 10.73 10.18
C ILE A 60 10.04 10.42 10.50
N GLN A 61 10.83 10.01 9.51
CA GLN A 61 12.25 9.73 9.70
C GLN A 61 13.01 10.96 10.23
N ASP A 62 12.86 12.12 9.60
CA ASP A 62 13.51 13.38 9.96
C ASP A 62 13.13 13.78 11.38
N SER A 63 11.85 13.61 11.76
CA SER A 63 11.34 13.94 13.10
C SER A 63 11.87 13.04 14.21
N TYR A 64 12.39 11.85 13.85
CA TYR A 64 12.90 10.84 14.79
C TYR A 64 14.39 10.53 14.59
N SER A 65 15.05 11.25 13.67
CA SER A 65 16.42 10.95 13.22
C SER A 65 17.45 10.96 14.34
N SER A 66 17.33 11.88 15.30
CA SER A 66 18.29 12.04 16.40
C SER A 66 18.22 10.97 17.50
N TYR A 67 17.17 10.16 17.56
CA TYR A 67 16.97 9.11 18.57
C TYR A 67 16.53 7.78 17.94
N THR A 68 16.73 7.63 16.62
CA THR A 68 16.37 6.40 15.89
C THR A 68 17.07 5.17 16.47
N GLN A 69 18.33 5.30 16.92
CA GLN A 69 19.06 4.20 17.53
C GLN A 69 18.47 3.82 18.90
N GLU A 70 18.15 4.80 19.74
CA GLU A 70 17.51 4.56 21.04
C GLU A 70 16.16 3.85 20.90
N ILE A 71 15.34 4.29 19.95
CA ILE A 71 14.07 3.63 19.63
C ILE A 71 14.32 2.20 19.18
N ARG A 72 15.29 1.99 18.29
CA ARG A 72 15.63 0.64 17.83
C ARG A 72 15.99 -0.24 19.00
N ASP A 73 16.88 0.20 19.87
CA ASP A 73 17.35 -0.58 21.01
C ASP A 73 16.18 -0.89 21.96
N LYS A 74 15.29 0.08 22.20
CA LYS A 74 14.10 -0.07 23.04
C LYS A 74 13.07 -1.07 22.48
N TYR A 75 12.86 -1.10 21.17
CA TYR A 75 11.88 -1.96 20.51
C TYR A 75 12.52 -3.10 19.71
N THR A 76 13.76 -3.46 20.03
CA THR A 76 14.43 -4.63 19.44
C THR A 76 13.67 -5.89 19.84
N GLY A 77 13.37 -6.74 18.86
CA GLY A 77 12.59 -7.95 19.07
C GLY A 77 11.07 -7.72 19.22
N LEU A 78 10.57 -6.51 18.93
CA LEU A 78 9.14 -6.25 18.91
C LEU A 78 8.44 -7.15 17.89
N PHE A 79 7.37 -7.81 18.34
CA PHE A 79 6.45 -8.51 17.48
C PHE A 79 5.36 -7.55 16.96
N VAL A 80 5.18 -7.50 15.65
CA VAL A 80 4.15 -6.70 14.98
C VAL A 80 3.06 -7.64 14.48
N THR A 81 1.82 -7.43 14.94
CA THR A 81 0.66 -8.19 14.47
C THR A 81 0.13 -7.66 13.14
N PHE A 82 -0.68 -8.44 12.43
CA PHE A 82 -1.39 -7.93 11.24
C PHE A 82 -2.34 -6.77 11.60
N LYS A 83 -2.96 -6.81 12.78
CA LYS A 83 -3.78 -5.71 13.29
C LYS A 83 -2.98 -4.42 13.50
N ASP A 84 -1.75 -4.51 14.02
CA ASP A 84 -0.85 -3.35 14.15
C ASP A 84 -0.54 -2.77 12.77
N PHE A 85 -0.33 -3.62 11.76
CA PHE A 85 -0.09 -3.20 10.39
C PHE A 85 -1.31 -2.50 9.76
N ILE A 86 -2.54 -3.02 9.95
CA ILE A 86 -3.76 -2.35 9.46
C ILE A 86 -3.98 -1.00 10.15
N ASN A 87 -3.74 -0.91 11.46
CA ASN A 87 -3.78 0.37 12.19
C ASN A 87 -2.76 1.36 11.63
N HIS A 88 -1.56 0.91 11.27
CA HIS A 88 -0.56 1.73 10.61
C HIS A 88 -1.08 2.29 9.27
N ILE A 89 -1.68 1.47 8.42
CA ILE A 89 -2.27 1.92 7.15
C ILE A 89 -3.31 3.01 7.39
N PHE A 90 -4.22 2.80 8.35
CA PHE A 90 -5.25 3.78 8.70
C PHE A 90 -4.66 5.09 9.20
N TRP A 91 -3.72 5.01 10.13
CA TRP A 91 -3.06 6.19 10.68
C TRP A 91 -2.30 6.96 9.60
N ALA A 92 -1.57 6.27 8.72
CA ALA A 92 -0.83 6.90 7.63
C ALA A 92 -1.76 7.58 6.63
N TYR A 93 -2.89 6.94 6.29
CA TYR A 93 -3.91 7.50 5.41
C TYR A 93 -4.58 8.74 6.02
N ASP A 94 -5.04 8.67 7.27
CA ASP A 94 -5.69 9.79 7.96
C ASP A 94 -4.80 11.02 8.05
N HIS A 95 -3.49 10.81 8.16
CA HIS A 95 -2.49 11.86 8.26
C HIS A 95 -1.82 12.20 6.92
N ARG A 96 -2.28 11.62 5.80
CA ARG A 96 -1.80 11.90 4.43
C ARG A 96 -0.30 11.66 4.23
N ILE A 97 0.24 10.68 4.94
CA ILE A 97 1.65 10.25 4.96
C ILE A 97 1.75 8.76 4.60
N GLY A 98 0.92 8.33 3.63
CA GLY A 98 0.88 6.96 3.16
C GLY A 98 2.17 6.54 2.47
N ASP A 99 2.59 5.31 2.71
CA ASP A 99 3.65 4.67 1.92
C ASP A 99 3.07 4.17 0.58
N HIS A 100 3.87 4.26 -0.47
CA HIS A 100 3.44 3.90 -1.82
C HIS A 100 3.13 2.40 -2.01
N HIS A 101 3.57 1.52 -1.13
CA HIS A 101 3.23 0.10 -1.19
C HIS A 101 1.79 -0.16 -0.72
N TRP A 102 1.28 0.68 0.19
CA TRP A 102 -0.01 0.44 0.87
C TRP A 102 -1.05 1.51 0.58
N THR A 103 -0.68 2.60 -0.08
CA THR A 103 -1.64 3.60 -0.53
C THR A 103 -2.46 3.04 -1.69
N PRO A 104 -3.79 3.28 -1.74
CA PRO A 104 -4.62 2.83 -2.86
C PRO A 104 -4.04 3.24 -4.22
N ALA A 105 -4.08 2.34 -5.20
CA ALA A 105 -3.52 2.56 -6.53
C ALA A 105 -4.17 3.75 -7.24
N THR A 106 -5.47 3.94 -7.04
CA THR A 106 -6.24 5.12 -7.52
C THR A 106 -5.77 6.44 -6.92
N VAL A 107 -5.11 6.40 -5.77
CA VAL A 107 -4.51 7.57 -5.12
C VAL A 107 -3.06 7.76 -5.56
N LEU A 108 -2.32 6.69 -5.83
CA LEU A 108 -0.91 6.81 -6.24
C LEU A 108 -0.75 7.27 -7.68
N CYS A 109 -1.64 6.77 -8.54
CA CYS A 109 -1.53 6.93 -9.96
C CYS A 109 -2.82 7.45 -10.55
N ASP A 110 -2.66 8.31 -11.55
CA ASP A 110 -3.73 8.91 -12.33
C ASP A 110 -4.38 7.86 -13.26
N ALA A 111 -4.82 6.74 -12.68
CA ALA A 111 -5.40 5.60 -13.34
C ALA A 111 -6.66 6.01 -14.13
N CYS A 112 -7.29 7.10 -13.72
CA CYS A 112 -8.39 7.75 -14.40
C CYS A 112 -8.06 8.36 -15.77
N ARG A 113 -6.80 8.73 -16.04
CA ARG A 113 -6.39 9.31 -17.33
C ARG A 113 -5.97 8.29 -18.36
N ILE A 114 -5.65 7.06 -17.95
CA ILE A 114 -5.19 6.01 -18.85
C ILE A 114 -6.40 5.21 -19.33
N PRO A 115 -6.70 5.17 -20.64
CA PRO A 115 -7.76 4.33 -21.17
C PRO A 115 -7.25 2.88 -21.28
N TYR A 116 -7.36 2.12 -20.19
CA TYR A 116 -6.97 0.71 -20.20
C TYR A 116 -7.82 -0.10 -21.18
N SER A 117 -7.14 -0.84 -22.07
CA SER A 117 -7.77 -1.86 -22.92
C SER A 117 -7.88 -3.20 -22.20
N TYR A 118 -6.94 -3.51 -21.30
CA TYR A 118 -6.87 -4.75 -20.53
C TYR A 118 -6.37 -4.45 -19.11
N VAL A 119 -6.89 -5.20 -18.13
CA VAL A 119 -6.41 -5.25 -16.74
C VAL A 119 -6.10 -6.72 -16.46
N LEU A 120 -4.86 -7.00 -16.04
CA LEU A 120 -4.43 -8.35 -15.74
C LEU A 120 -4.45 -8.62 -14.24
N HIS A 121 -4.74 -9.86 -13.88
CA HIS A 121 -4.87 -10.39 -12.54
C HIS A 121 -3.73 -11.35 -12.25
N MET A 122 -3.02 -11.12 -11.15
CA MET A 122 -1.85 -11.94 -10.79
C MET A 122 -2.24 -13.37 -10.42
N GLU A 123 -3.44 -13.57 -9.87
CA GLU A 123 -4.01 -14.87 -9.55
C GLU A 123 -4.34 -15.71 -10.79
N ASN A 124 -4.51 -15.06 -11.96
CA ASN A 124 -4.82 -15.70 -13.24
C ASN A 124 -3.67 -15.57 -14.26
N PHE A 125 -2.47 -15.20 -13.82
CA PHE A 125 -1.39 -14.82 -14.72
C PHE A 125 -1.01 -15.91 -15.72
N ASP A 126 -0.98 -17.17 -15.27
CA ASP A 126 -0.63 -18.32 -16.12
C ASP A 126 -1.61 -18.48 -17.29
N GLN A 127 -2.84 -17.99 -17.15
CA GLN A 127 -3.85 -17.97 -18.20
C GLN A 127 -3.89 -16.64 -18.96
N GLU A 128 -3.82 -15.51 -18.27
CA GLU A 128 -4.03 -14.19 -18.85
C GLU A 128 -2.83 -13.66 -19.65
N ILE A 129 -1.59 -13.98 -19.25
CA ILE A 129 -0.40 -13.52 -19.97
C ILE A 129 -0.27 -14.16 -21.36
N PRO A 130 -0.39 -15.50 -21.52
CA PRO A 130 -0.37 -16.10 -22.85
C PRO A 130 -1.48 -15.56 -23.75
N TYR A 131 -2.69 -15.39 -23.20
CA TYR A 131 -3.82 -14.82 -23.93
C TYR A 131 -3.54 -13.38 -24.40
N LEU A 132 -3.03 -12.51 -23.51
CA LEU A 132 -2.70 -11.13 -23.87
C LEU A 132 -1.62 -11.07 -24.96
N LEU A 133 -0.63 -11.95 -24.92
CA LEU A 133 0.44 -11.94 -25.90
C LEU A 133 -0.01 -12.46 -27.27
N ASP A 134 -0.90 -13.46 -27.30
CA ASP A 134 -1.53 -13.97 -28.52
C ASP A 134 -2.33 -12.86 -29.24
N ILE A 135 -3.20 -12.13 -28.51
CA ILE A 135 -3.97 -11.03 -29.10
C ILE A 135 -3.11 -9.83 -29.52
N LEU A 136 -1.89 -9.72 -29.00
CA LEU A 136 -0.89 -8.72 -29.41
C LEU A 136 -0.01 -9.19 -30.58
N GLY A 137 -0.17 -10.44 -31.04
CA GLY A 137 0.54 -10.99 -32.20
C GLY A 137 1.96 -11.48 -31.89
N PHE A 138 2.27 -11.82 -30.64
CA PHE A 138 3.57 -12.41 -30.30
C PHE A 138 3.59 -13.90 -30.64
N GLU A 139 4.33 -14.29 -31.69
CA GLU A 139 4.39 -15.67 -32.19
C GLU A 139 5.21 -16.62 -31.29
N ASN A 140 6.20 -16.09 -30.55
CA ASN A 140 7.07 -16.86 -29.67
C ASN A 140 6.89 -16.42 -28.23
N LEU A 141 5.94 -17.04 -27.52
CA LEU A 141 5.68 -16.77 -26.12
C LEU A 141 6.83 -17.33 -25.27
N PRO A 142 7.68 -16.49 -24.66
CA PRO A 142 8.64 -17.01 -23.71
C PRO A 142 7.86 -17.60 -22.53
N ASN A 143 8.38 -18.69 -21.94
CA ASN A 143 7.80 -19.22 -20.72
C ASN A 143 8.04 -18.21 -19.59
N PHE A 144 7.03 -17.40 -19.28
CA PHE A 144 7.03 -16.52 -18.12
C PHE A 144 6.82 -17.38 -16.89
N GLY A 145 7.91 -17.97 -16.40
CA GLY A 145 7.87 -18.67 -15.12
C GLY A 145 7.38 -17.73 -14.04
N HIS A 146 6.25 -18.07 -13.44
CA HIS A 146 5.76 -17.40 -12.25
C HIS A 146 6.52 -17.84 -11.00
N ALA A 147 7.82 -17.53 -11.00
CA ALA A 147 8.66 -17.71 -9.83
C ALA A 147 8.40 -16.55 -8.88
N ASN A 148 7.42 -16.71 -7.98
CA ASN A 148 7.42 -15.93 -6.76
C ASN A 148 8.41 -16.62 -5.81
N PRO A 149 9.63 -16.10 -5.57
CA PRO A 149 10.60 -16.76 -4.68
C PRO A 149 10.04 -16.99 -3.27
N SER A 150 9.00 -16.24 -2.88
CA SER A 150 8.24 -16.40 -1.63
C SER A 150 7.24 -17.57 -1.62
N SER A 151 6.90 -18.18 -2.77
CA SER A 151 5.94 -19.30 -2.85
C SER A 151 6.51 -20.65 -2.39
N LYS A 152 7.83 -20.72 -2.15
CA LYS A 152 8.49 -21.96 -1.69
C LYS A 152 8.02 -22.43 -0.30
N ASN A 153 7.31 -21.60 0.46
CA ASN A 153 6.83 -21.90 1.81
C ASN A 153 5.30 -21.91 1.93
N GLY A 154 4.62 -22.41 0.90
CA GLY A 154 3.20 -22.76 0.96
C GLY A 154 2.26 -21.66 0.50
N THR A 155 1.09 -22.06 0.04
CA THR A 155 -0.13 -21.25 0.06
C THR A 155 -0.28 -20.69 1.46
N SER A 156 0.25 -19.50 1.71
CA SER A 156 -0.07 -18.79 2.93
C SER A 156 -1.58 -18.58 2.90
N ASP A 157 -2.27 -19.12 3.91
CA ASP A 157 -3.68 -18.84 4.13
C ASP A 157 -3.76 -17.38 4.61
N TYR A 158 -3.51 -16.44 3.70
CA TYR A 158 -3.48 -15.01 4.01
C TYR A 158 -4.84 -14.54 4.53
N ILE A 159 -5.90 -15.31 4.24
CA ILE A 159 -7.25 -15.10 4.75
C ILE A 159 -7.25 -15.22 6.27
N THR A 160 -6.45 -16.12 6.86
CA THR A 160 -6.38 -16.26 8.33
C THR A 160 -5.92 -15.00 9.04
N TYR A 161 -5.10 -14.14 8.42
CA TYR A 161 -4.73 -12.86 9.02
C TYR A 161 -5.93 -11.94 9.26
N PHE A 162 -6.99 -12.07 8.46
CA PHE A 162 -8.20 -11.27 8.59
C PHE A 162 -9.16 -11.78 9.68
N ASN A 163 -9.01 -13.04 10.13
CA ASN A 163 -9.91 -13.65 11.12
C ASN A 163 -9.93 -12.90 12.45
N ASP A 164 -8.79 -12.35 12.86
CA ASP A 164 -8.65 -11.65 14.15
C ASP A 164 -8.99 -10.16 14.07
N LEU A 165 -9.41 -9.66 12.90
CA LEU A 165 -9.76 -8.25 12.74
C LEU A 165 -11.21 -7.98 13.17
N PRO A 166 -11.46 -6.93 13.97
CA PRO A 166 -12.81 -6.48 14.25
C PRO A 166 -13.56 -6.14 12.96
N THR A 167 -14.85 -6.47 12.89
CA THR A 167 -15.68 -6.17 11.71
C THR A 167 -15.64 -4.69 11.30
N SER A 168 -15.54 -3.77 12.26
CA SER A 168 -15.40 -2.33 11.99
C SER A 168 -14.10 -1.99 11.26
N MET A 169 -13.00 -2.66 11.62
CA MET A 169 -11.70 -2.52 10.97
C MET A 169 -11.75 -3.06 9.55
N LEU A 170 -12.33 -4.25 9.34
CA LEU A 170 -12.49 -4.82 8.00
C LEU A 170 -13.36 -3.92 7.09
N LYS A 171 -14.49 -3.42 7.59
CA LYS A 171 -15.35 -2.48 6.85
C LYS A 171 -14.60 -1.21 6.45
N ARG A 172 -13.79 -0.66 7.36
CA ARG A 172 -12.96 0.52 7.07
C ARG A 172 -11.88 0.21 6.03
N LEU A 173 -11.25 -0.96 6.11
CA LEU A 173 -10.24 -1.41 5.16
C LEU A 173 -10.85 -1.58 3.76
N ILE A 174 -11.99 -2.25 3.65
CA ILE A 174 -12.74 -2.36 2.38
C ILE A 174 -13.10 -0.97 1.86
N LYS A 175 -13.58 -0.06 2.73
CA LYS A 175 -13.93 1.30 2.30
C LYS A 175 -12.72 2.07 1.77
N LEU A 176 -11.55 1.88 2.37
CA LEU A 176 -10.30 2.52 1.96
C LEU A 176 -9.88 2.12 0.54
N TYR A 177 -10.01 0.84 0.18
CA TYR A 177 -9.61 0.32 -1.15
C TYR A 177 -10.79 0.13 -2.12
N GLN A 178 -12.01 0.54 -1.75
CA GLN A 178 -13.23 0.28 -2.52
C GLN A 178 -13.12 0.71 -3.98
N THR A 179 -12.54 1.89 -4.24
CA THR A 179 -12.37 2.41 -5.60
C THR A 179 -11.40 1.54 -6.40
N ASP A 180 -10.35 1.01 -5.79
CA ASP A 180 -9.39 0.13 -6.45
C ASP A 180 -10.06 -1.20 -6.83
N PHE A 181 -10.80 -1.83 -5.91
CA PHE A 181 -11.54 -3.06 -6.21
C PHE A 181 -12.46 -2.88 -7.41
N GLN A 182 -13.22 -1.77 -7.46
CA GLN A 182 -14.11 -1.48 -8.56
C GLN A 182 -13.39 -1.17 -9.88
N LEU A 183 -12.30 -0.39 -9.82
CA LEU A 183 -11.49 -0.07 -11.00
C LEU A 183 -10.86 -1.32 -11.62
N LEU A 184 -10.37 -2.22 -10.76
CA LEU A 184 -9.67 -3.44 -11.16
C LEU A 184 -10.61 -4.62 -11.46
N GLY A 185 -11.93 -4.46 -11.30
CA GLY A 185 -12.91 -5.47 -11.70
C GLY A 185 -13.21 -6.54 -10.64
N TYR A 186 -12.81 -6.33 -9.40
CA TYR A 186 -13.13 -7.22 -8.28
C TYR A 186 -14.52 -6.92 -7.70
N SER A 187 -15.21 -7.99 -7.29
CA SER A 187 -16.43 -7.92 -6.48
C SER A 187 -16.09 -7.69 -5.01
N LEU A 188 -16.90 -6.86 -4.33
CA LEU A 188 -16.83 -6.59 -2.90
C LEU A 188 -17.87 -7.37 -2.10
#